data_AF-A0A2U3XXI1-F1
#
_entry.id   AF-A0A2U3XXI1-F1
#
_cell.length_a   1.000
_cell.length_b   1.000
_cell.length_c   1.000
_cell.angle_alpha   90.00
_cell.angle_beta   90.00
_cell.angle_gamma   90.00
#
_symmetry.space_group_name_H-M   'P 1'
#
loop_
_entity.id
_entity.type
_entity.pdbx_description
1 polymer ?
#
loop_
_entity_poly.entity_id
_entity_poly.type
_entity_poly.pdbx_seq_one_letter_code
_entity_poly.pdbx_strand_id
1 'polypeptide(L)' 'MRICYLLLLLPFLFLMPVPGNGGIINTLQRYYCRIRSGRCAVLSCLPKEEQIGRCSSAGRKCCRRKK' A
#
# COMPACT_ATOMS: atom_id res chain seq x y z
N MET A 1 13.43 4.35 39.98
CA MET A 1 14.21 3.91 38.81
C MET A 1 13.42 3.15 37.73
N ARG A 2 12.34 2.42 38.05
CA ARG A 2 11.55 1.67 37.04
C ARG A 2 10.55 2.53 36.23
N ILE A 3 9.99 3.55 36.89
CA ILE A 3 8.99 4.47 36.32
C ILE A 3 9.58 5.33 35.20
N CYS A 4 10.85 5.73 35.31
CA CYS A 4 11.52 6.52 34.27
C CYS A 4 11.60 5.78 32.93
N TYR A 5 11.78 4.45 32.94
CA TYR A 5 11.77 3.65 31.72
C TYR A 5 10.38 3.60 31.09
N LEU A 6 9.32 3.42 31.88
CA LEU A 6 7.95 3.45 31.35
C LEU A 6 7.60 4.82 30.75
N LEU A 7 7.99 5.91 31.43
CA LEU A 7 7.71 7.28 31.01
C LEU A 7 8.47 7.67 29.74
N LEU A 8 9.59 7.02 29.44
CA LEU A 8 10.38 7.22 28.22
C LEU A 8 9.89 6.35 27.05
N LEU A 9 9.39 5.15 27.33
CA LEU A 9 8.97 4.17 26.31
C LEU A 9 7.57 4.50 25.74
N LEU A 10 6.68 5.03 26.58
CA LEU A 10 5.33 5.46 26.20
C LEU A 10 5.31 6.54 25.09
N PRO A 11 6.08 7.65 25.19
CA PRO A 11 6.14 8.63 24.13
C PRO A 11 6.81 8.05 22.89
N PHE A 12 7.82 7.18 23.00
CA PHE A 12 8.45 6.55 21.83
C PHE A 12 7.48 5.69 21.00
N LEU A 13 6.55 5.00 21.67
CA LEU A 13 5.52 4.21 21.00
C LEU A 13 4.48 5.09 20.28
N PHE A 14 4.20 6.27 20.83
CA PHE A 14 3.27 7.26 20.25
C PHE A 14 3.92 8.18 19.20
N LEU A 15 5.21 8.49 19.34
CA LEU A 15 6.00 9.33 18.43
C LEU A 15 6.57 8.54 17.25
N MET A 16 6.66 7.21 17.35
CA MET A 16 6.92 6.38 16.17
C MET A 16 5.79 6.67 15.19
N PRO A 17 6.10 7.28 14.02
CA PRO A 17 5.08 7.55 13.04
C PRO A 17 4.62 6.18 12.55
N VAL A 18 3.47 5.72 13.05
CA VAL A 18 2.76 4.59 12.45
C VAL A 18 2.62 5.01 10.99
N PRO A 19 3.35 4.37 10.05
CA PRO A 19 3.40 4.87 8.69
C PRO A 19 1.97 4.79 8.20
N GLY A 20 1.35 5.97 8.02
CA GLY A 20 -0.10 6.11 8.00
C GLY A 20 -0.73 5.03 7.13
N ASN A 21 -1.77 4.37 7.63
CA ASN A 21 -2.34 3.13 7.11
C ASN A 21 -2.46 3.10 5.56
N GLY A 22 -2.70 4.24 4.92
CA GLY A 22 -2.74 4.38 3.46
C GLY A 22 -1.43 4.07 2.71
N GLY A 23 -0.25 4.27 3.31
CA GLY A 23 1.05 3.99 2.72
C GLY A 23 1.33 2.49 2.60
N ILE A 24 1.08 1.74 3.68
CA ILE A 24 1.28 0.27 3.73
C ILE A 24 0.29 -0.44 2.80
N ILE A 25 -0.96 0.04 2.73
CA ILE A 25 -1.98 -0.55 1.86
C ILE A 25 -1.61 -0.34 0.38
N ASN A 26 -1.10 0.84 0.02
CA ASN A 26 -0.64 1.11 -1.34
C ASN A 26 0.55 0.23 -1.77
N THR A 27 1.50 -0.01 -0.86
CA THR A 27 2.67 -0.87 -1.16
C THR A 27 2.25 -2.32 -1.32
N LEU A 28 1.36 -2.83 -0.44
CA LEU A 28 0.78 -4.17 -0.55
C LEU A 28 0.01 -4.35 -1.87
N GLN A 29 -0.89 -3.42 -2.22
CA GLN A 29 -1.65 -3.49 -3.46
C GLN A 29 -0.76 -3.48 -4.71
N ARG A 30 0.29 -2.65 -4.72
CA ARG A 30 1.30 -2.67 -5.79
C ARG A 30 2.03 -3.99 -5.89
N TYR A 31 2.44 -4.55 -4.75
CA TYR A 31 3.14 -5.83 -4.70
C TYR A 31 2.26 -6.98 -5.25
N TYR A 32 1.00 -7.03 -4.84
CA TYR A 32 0.02 -7.99 -5.37
C TYR A 32 -0.19 -7.84 -6.88
N CYS A 33 -0.30 -6.62 -7.39
CA CYS A 33 -0.43 -6.38 -8.83
C CYS A 33 0.80 -6.87 -9.60
N ARG A 34 2.00 -6.65 -9.04
CA ARG A 34 3.27 -7.06 -9.64
C ARG A 34 3.42 -8.59 -9.70
N ILE A 35 3.06 -9.31 -8.62
CA ILE A 35 3.04 -10.78 -8.60
C ILE A 35 2.11 -11.35 -9.67
N ARG A 36 0.94 -10.74 -9.88
CA ARG A 36 -0.01 -11.17 -10.91
C ARG A 36 0.37 -10.75 -12.34
N SER A 37 1.61 -10.30 -12.56
CA SER A 37 2.10 -9.79 -13.85
C SER A 37 1.25 -8.65 -14.42
N GLY A 38 0.67 -7.84 -13.54
CA GLY A 38 -0.11 -6.66 -13.88
C GLY A 38 0.73 -5.37 -13.85
N ARG A 39 0.25 -4.34 -14.56
CA ARG A 39 0.74 -2.96 -14.54
C ARG A 39 -0.26 -2.07 -13.84
N CYS A 40 0.23 -1.09 -13.08
CA CYS A 40 -0.62 -0.09 -12.46
C CYS A 40 -0.90 1.06 -13.44
N ALA A 41 -2.16 1.29 -13.78
CA ALA A 41 -2.62 2.43 -14.59
C ALA A 41 -3.23 3.52 -13.70
N VAL A 42 -3.06 4.78 -14.11
CA VAL A 42 -3.54 5.94 -13.33
C VAL A 42 -5.03 6.22 -13.59
N LEU A 43 -5.49 6.15 -14.85
CA LEU A 43 -6.87 6.45 -15.24
C LEU A 43 -7.67 5.17 -15.57
N SER A 44 -7.24 4.43 -16.58
CA SER A 44 -7.93 3.22 -17.07
C SER A 44 -6.94 2.23 -17.67
N CYS A 45 -7.30 0.95 -17.69
CA CYS A 45 -6.55 -0.08 -18.39
C CYS A 45 -6.69 0.09 -19.91
N LEU A 46 -5.68 -0.36 -20.67
CA LEU A 46 -5.77 -0.40 -22.12
C LEU A 46 -6.85 -1.40 -22.58
N PRO A 47 -7.45 -1.25 -23.77
CA PRO A 47 -8.47 -2.17 -24.28
C PRO A 47 -7.96 -3.60 -24.51
N LYS A 48 -6.64 -3.79 -24.64
CA LYS A 48 -5.97 -5.10 -24.71
C LYS A 48 -5.64 -5.69 -23.33
N GLU A 49 -5.95 -4.99 -22.25
CA GLU A 49 -5.67 -5.37 -20.87
C GLU A 49 -6.98 -5.46 -20.08
N GLU A 50 -7.04 -6.37 -19.11
CA GLU A 50 -8.18 -6.55 -18.21
C GLU A 50 -7.88 -5.95 -16.84
N GLN A 51 -8.88 -5.32 -16.24
CA GLN A 51 -8.78 -4.77 -14.89
C GLN A 51 -8.95 -5.89 -13.86
N ILE A 52 -7.89 -6.22 -13.13
CA ILE A 52 -7.92 -7.26 -12.08
C ILE A 52 -8.18 -6.66 -10.69
N GLY A 53 -7.85 -5.38 -10.50
CA GLY A 53 -7.95 -4.76 -9.18
C GLY A 53 -7.49 -3.31 -9.13
N ARG A 54 -7.01 -2.87 -7.97
CA ARG A 54 -6.52 -1.51 -7.71
C ARG A 54 -5.09 -1.57 -7.15
N CYS A 55 -4.25 -0.63 -7.56
CA CYS A 55 -2.89 -0.46 -7.06
C CYS A 55 -2.77 0.62 -5.98
N SER A 56 -3.81 1.43 -5.79
CA SER A 56 -3.83 2.45 -4.75
C SER A 56 -5.25 2.77 -4.32
N SER A 57 -5.41 3.16 -3.05
CA SER A 57 -6.64 3.77 -2.54
C SER A 57 -7.04 5.05 -3.29
N ALA A 58 -6.07 5.77 -3.86
CA ALA A 58 -6.26 6.98 -4.67
C ALA A 58 -6.81 6.71 -6.10
N GLY A 59 -7.27 5.48 -6.39
CA GLY A 59 -7.98 5.18 -7.64
C GLY A 59 -7.14 4.54 -8.75
N ARG A 60 -5.84 4.29 -8.54
CA ARG A 60 -5.01 3.59 -9.54
C ARG A 60 -5.50 2.15 -9.74
N LYS A 61 -5.64 1.72 -10.99
CA LYS A 61 -6.13 0.39 -11.36
C LYS A 61 -4.96 -0.57 -11.64
N CYS A 62 -5.14 -1.85 -11.36
CA CYS A 62 -4.21 -2.91 -11.74
C CYS A 62 -4.73 -3.58 -13.01
N CYS A 63 -3.92 -3.57 -14.06
CA CYS A 63 -4.25 -4.02 -15.42
C CYS A 63 -3.34 -5.17 -15.82
N ARG A 64 -3.86 -6.24 -16.42
CA ARG A 64 -3.04 -7.34 -16.95
C ARG A 64 -3.40 -7.60 -18.39
N ARG A 65 -2.39 -7.92 -19.22
CA ARG A 65 -2.64 -8.37 -20.59
C ARG A 65 -3.51 -9.62 -20.60
N LYS A 66 -4.55 -9.60 -21.43
CA LYS A 66 -5.32 -10.80 -21.73
C LYS A 66 -4.38 -11.84 -22.33
N LYS A 67 -4.48 -13.08 -21.85
CA LYS A 67 -3.70 -14.21 -22.37
C LYS A 67 -4.36 -14.72 -23.64
#